data_AF-A0A2A5T313-F1
#
_entry.id   AF-A0A2A5T313-F1
#
_cell.length_a   1.000
_cell.length_b   1.000
_cell.length_c   1.000
_cell.angle_alpha   90.00
_cell.angle_beta   90.00
_cell.angle_gamma   90.00
#
_symmetry.space_group_name_H-M   'P 1'
#
loop_
_entity.id
_entity.type
_entity.pdbx_description
1 polymer ?
#
loop_
_entity_poly.entity_id
_entity_poly.type
_entity_poly.pdbx_seq_one_letter_code
_entity_poly.pdbx_strand_id
1 'polypeptide(L)' 'MVLAEACLSELILAHFKTDECEIAVIVFIHTQSRNGNYNPHLHVILAKGAFFPSNEDWKGFQYLSLYQLQLLW' A
#
# COMPACT_ATOMS: atom_id res chain seq x y z
N MET A 1 -0.36 5.67 11.46
CA MET A 1 -0.81 4.80 10.34
C MET A 1 -1.09 5.60 9.07
N VAL A 2 -1.56 6.85 9.16
CA VAL A 2 -1.79 7.78 8.04
C VAL A 2 -0.59 7.90 7.07
N LEU A 3 0.65 7.89 7.57
CA LEU A 3 1.84 8.03 6.72
C LEU A 3 2.03 6.86 5.73
N ALA A 4 1.81 5.62 6.17
CA ALA A 4 2.01 4.44 5.33
C ALA A 4 0.93 4.35 4.24
N GLU A 5 -0.31 4.70 4.57
CA GLU A 5 -1.40 4.81 3.60
C GLU A 5 -1.11 5.91 2.57
N ALA A 6 -0.71 7.12 3.00
CA ALA A 6 -0.39 8.22 2.11
C ALA A 6 0.73 7.87 1.11
N CYS A 7 1.82 7.25 1.59
CA CYS A 7 2.92 6.80 0.74
C CYS A 7 2.46 5.76 -0.30
N LEU A 8 1.64 4.78 0.12
CA LEU A 8 1.09 3.79 -0.81
C LEU A 8 0.11 4.41 -1.81
N SER A 9 -0.67 5.41 -1.39
CA SER A 9 -1.55 6.16 -2.29
C SER A 9 -0.75 6.89 -3.37
N GLU A 10 0.30 7.62 -2.99
CA GLU A 10 1.19 8.31 -3.95
C GLU A 10 1.83 7.33 -4.95
N LEU A 11 2.30 6.17 -4.46
CA LEU A 11 2.84 5.12 -5.32
C LEU A 11 1.82 4.63 -6.36
N ILE A 12 0.58 4.41 -5.93
CA ILE A 12 -0.47 3.88 -6.80
C ILE A 12 -0.98 4.92 -7.80
N LEU A 13 -1.12 6.18 -7.37
CA LEU A 13 -1.41 7.30 -8.27
C LEU A 13 -0.34 7.42 -9.36
N ALA A 14 0.94 7.36 -8.97
CA ALA A 14 2.06 7.38 -9.92
C ALA A 14 2.08 6.15 -10.84
N HIS A 15 1.73 4.96 -10.33
CA HIS A 15 1.67 3.72 -11.13
C HIS A 15 0.60 3.80 -12.22
N PHE A 16 -0.61 4.23 -11.87
CA PHE A 16 -1.72 4.36 -12.82
C PHE A 16 -1.69 5.66 -13.63
N LYS A 17 -0.75 6.57 -13.34
CA LYS A 17 -0.62 7.91 -13.97
C LYS A 17 -1.94 8.68 -13.88
N THR A 18 -2.48 8.73 -12.68
CA THR A 18 -3.76 9.37 -12.39
C THR A 18 -3.64 10.21 -11.13
N ASP A 19 -4.51 11.21 -11.01
CA ASP A 19 -4.57 12.09 -9.84
C ASP A 19 -5.61 11.61 -8.80
N GLU A 20 -6.41 10.58 -9.14
CA GLU A 20 -7.48 10.08 -8.27
C GLU A 20 -7.67 8.57 -8.40
N CYS A 21 -7.58 7.87 -7.27
CA CYS A 21 -8.06 6.52 -7.06
C CYS A 21 -8.13 6.22 -5.56
N GLU A 22 -8.92 5.23 -5.17
CA GLU A 22 -8.98 4.75 -3.79
C GLU A 22 -8.22 3.43 -3.66
N ILE A 23 -7.34 3.34 -2.67
CA ILE A 23 -6.60 2.11 -2.36
C ILE A 23 -7.20 1.39 -1.17
N ALA A 24 -7.00 0.08 -1.10
CA ALA A 24 -7.30 -0.69 0.11
C ALA A 24 -6.00 -1.12 0.78
N VAL A 25 -5.85 -0.76 2.07
CA VAL A 25 -4.70 -1.10 2.89
C VAL A 25 -5.17 -1.79 4.17
N ILE A 26 -4.54 -2.92 4.50
CA ILE A 26 -4.78 -3.66 5.75
C ILE A 26 -3.51 -3.57 6.59
N VAL A 27 -3.64 -3.16 7.85
CA VAL A 27 -2.50 -3.03 8.77
C VAL A 27 -2.63 -4.00 9.93
N PHE A 28 -1.62 -4.84 10.11
CA PHE A 28 -1.48 -5.71 11.27
C PHE A 28 -0.38 -5.21 12.19
N ILE A 29 -0.67 -5.21 13.49
CA ILE A 29 0.33 -4.97 14.54
C ILE A 29 0.74 -6.33 15.09
N HIS A 30 1.99 -6.70 14.88
CA HIS A 30 2.59 -7.89 15.49
C HIS A 30 3.45 -7.46 16.67
N THR A 31 3.35 -8.18 17.79
CA THR A 31 4.15 -7.88 18.99
C THR A 31 5.26 -8.92 19.23
N GLN A 32 5.19 -10.08 18.58
CA GLN A 32 6.16 -11.16 18.69
C GLN A 32 6.84 -11.44 17.35
N SER A 33 8.11 -11.84 17.40
CA SER A 33 8.85 -12.41 16.28
C SER A 33 8.50 -13.88 16.06
N ARG A 34 9.05 -14.47 14.99
CA ARG A 34 8.87 -15.89 14.65
C ARG A 34 9.26 -16.87 15.77
N ASN A 35 10.23 -16.49 16.63
CA ASN A 35 10.66 -17.30 17.77
C ASN A 35 9.95 -16.94 19.10
N GLY A 36 8.90 -16.12 19.06
CA GLY A 36 8.10 -15.75 20.23
C GLY A 36 8.66 -14.61 21.09
N ASN A 37 9.84 -14.07 20.75
CA ASN A 37 10.41 -12.94 21.45
C ASN A 37 9.64 -11.65 21.16
N TYR A 38 9.63 -10.71 22.12
CA TYR A 38 9.06 -9.39 21.91
C TYR A 38 9.81 -8.66 20.78
N ASN A 39 9.10 -8.34 19.72
CA ASN A 39 9.62 -7.66 18.53
C ASN A 39 8.46 -6.95 17.82
N PRO A 40 8.04 -5.77 18.29
CA PRO A 40 6.89 -5.07 17.72
C PRO A 40 7.19 -4.61 16.29
N HIS A 41 6.33 -4.97 15.36
CA HIS A 41 6.43 -4.56 13.96
C HIS A 41 5.04 -4.46 13.30
N LEU A 42 4.98 -3.74 12.18
CA LEU A 42 3.78 -3.56 11.40
C LEU A 42 3.87 -4.34 10.10
N HIS A 43 2.81 -5.04 9.74
CA HIS A 43 2.59 -5.44 8.34
C HIS A 43 1.59 -4.48 7.74
N VAL A 44 2.00 -3.77 6.70
CA VAL A 44 1.12 -2.93 5.88
C VAL A 44 0.93 -3.65 4.55
N ILE A 45 -0.29 -4.14 4.31
CA ILE A 45 -0.62 -4.93 3.13
C ILE A 45 -1.49 -4.09 2.22
N LEU A 46 -0.97 -3.80 1.02
CA LEU A 46 -1.71 -3.15 -0.05
C LEU A 46 -2.49 -4.19 -0.86
N ALA A 47 -3.77 -3.93 -1.13
CA ALA A 47 -4.57 -4.76 -2.02
C ALA A 47 -4.02 -4.72 -3.46
N LYS A 48 -4.28 -5.77 -4.23
CA LYS A 48 -3.80 -5.88 -5.63
C LYS A 48 -4.66 -5.05 -6.59
N GLY A 49 -4.64 -3.73 -6.41
CA GLY A 49 -5.34 -2.78 -7.26
C GLY A 49 -5.80 -1.53 -6.52
N ALA A 50 -6.56 -0.72 -7.25
CA ALA A 50 -7.23 0.46 -6.75
C ALA A 50 -8.61 0.61 -7.41
N PHE A 51 -9.53 1.24 -6.69
CA PHE A 51 -10.85 1.60 -7.18
C PHE A 51 -10.80 2.98 -7.84
N PHE A 52 -11.46 3.12 -8.99
CA PHE A 52 -11.54 4.35 -9.75
C PHE A 52 -12.99 4.86 -9.71
N PRO A 53 -13.30 5.88 -8.89
CA PRO A 53 -14.66 6.39 -8.75
C PRO A 53 -15.23 6.95 -10.07
N SER A 54 -14.36 7.49 -10.93
CA SER A 54 -14.76 8.08 -12.21
C SER A 54 -15.46 7.13 -13.18
N ASN A 55 -15.19 5.82 -13.07
CA ASN A 55 -15.78 4.80 -13.92
C ASN A 55 -16.28 3.58 -13.14
N GLU A 56 -16.38 3.68 -11.82
CA GLU A 56 -16.81 2.62 -10.90
C GLU A 56 -16.09 1.27 -11.11
N ASP A 57 -14.79 1.32 -11.38
CA ASP A 57 -14.01 0.13 -11.78
C ASP A 57 -12.83 -0.17 -10.84
N TRP A 58 -12.55 -1.46 -10.64
CA TRP A 58 -11.37 -1.90 -9.90
C TRP A 58 -10.24 -2.30 -10.86
N LYS A 59 -9.17 -1.52 -10.87
CA LYS A 59 -8.00 -1.81 -11.71
C LYS A 59 -6.92 -2.48 -10.90
N GLY A 60 -6.60 -3.72 -11.28
CA GLY A 60 -5.50 -4.47 -10.70
C GLY A 60 -4.15 -4.08 -11.32
N PHE A 61 -3.09 -4.28 -10.55
CA PHE A 61 -1.71 -4.28 -11.06
C PHE A 61 -1.04 -5.62 -10.75
N GLN A 62 -0.05 -6.01 -11.56
CA GLN A 62 0.73 -7.23 -11.30
C GLN A 62 2.10 -6.95 -10.68
N TYR A 63 2.68 -5.80 -10.97
CA TYR A 63 4.02 -5.43 -10.56
C TYR A 63 4.08 -3.95 -10.17
N LEU A 64 4.70 -3.67 -9.03
CA LEU A 64 5.07 -2.32 -8.61
C LEU A 64 6.60 -2.24 -8.60
N SER A 65 7.14 -1.16 -9.17
CA SER A 65 8.58 -0.95 -9.19
C SER A 65 9.08 -0.65 -7.78
N LEU A 66 10.06 -1.43 -7.31
CA LEU A 66 10.73 -1.19 -6.03
C LEU A 66 11.43 0.17 -5.99
N TYR A 67 11.85 0.70 -7.14
CA TYR A 67 12.47 2.03 -7.19
C TYR A 67 11.50 3.14 -6.78
N GLN A 68 10.22 3.03 -7.17
CA GLN A 68 9.20 4.00 -6.77
C GLN A 68 8.89 3.90 -5.26
N LEU A 69 8.99 2.71 -4.67
CA LEU A 69 8.83 2.49 -3.23
C LEU A 69 9.98 3.11 -2.41
N GLN A 70 11.20 3.12 -2.94
CA GLN A 70 12.40 3.63 -2.23
C GLN A 70 12.49 5.16 -2.17
N LEU A 71 11.75 5.89 -3.00
CA LEU A 71 11.81 7.35 -3.06
C LEU A 71 10.89 8.05 -2.05
N LEU A 72 9.98 7.31 -1.41
CA LEU A 72 8.92 7.85 -0.57
C LEU A 72 9.10 7.55 0.93
N TRP A 73 10.23 6.95 1.31
CA TRP A 73 10.63 6.57 2.68
C TRP A 73 12.01 7.14 2.98
#